data_AF-A0A658NM91-F1
#
_entry.id   AF-A0A658NM91-F1
#
_cell.length_a   1.000
_cell.length_b   1.000
_cell.length_c   1.000
_cell.angle_alpha   90.00
_cell.angle_beta   90.00
_cell.angle_gamma   90.00
#
_symmetry.space_group_name_H-M   'P 1'
#
loop_
_entity.id
_entity.type
_entity.pdbx_description
1 polymer ?
#
loop_
_entity_poly.entity_id
_entity_poly.type
_entity_poly.pdbx_seq_one_letter_code
_entity_poly.pdbx_strand_id
1 'polypeptide(L)' 'TQRLESVGRLAGGIAHDLNNILSPVLMGADLLLDSARHPDDRNLLELIKASALRGAAILKQLLMFGRGEGEGLAVLQLEP' A
#
# COMPACT_ATOMS: atom_id res chain seq x y z
N THR A 1 19.35 -19.57 1.77
CA THR A 1 17.89 -19.50 2.01
C THR A 1 17.53 -18.76 3.30
N GLN A 2 18.24 -18.93 4.43
CA GLN A 2 17.96 -18.21 5.69
C GLN A 2 17.90 -16.66 5.60
N ARG A 3 18.72 -16.05 4.74
CA ARG A 3 18.71 -14.58 4.55
C ARG A 3 17.41 -14.10 3.89
N LEU A 4 16.89 -14.86 2.93
CA LEU A 4 15.63 -14.57 2.25
C LEU A 4 14.42 -14.78 3.18
N GLU A 5 14.44 -15.84 4.00
CA GLU A 5 13.42 -16.09 5.03
C GLU A 5 13.41 -15.01 6.13
N SER A 6 14.57 -14.48 6.50
CA SER A 6 14.67 -13.35 7.43
C SER A 6 14.06 -12.08 6.84
N VAL A 7 14.34 -11.80 5.55
CA VAL A 7 13.73 -10.67 4.81
C VAL A 7 12.22 -10.84 4.69
N GLY A 8 11.73 -12.05 4.39
CA GLY A 8 10.29 -12.34 4.31
C GLY A 8 9.56 -12.12 5.63
N ARG A 9 10.16 -12.52 6.77
CA ARG A 9 9.60 -12.27 8.11
C ARG A 9 9.56 -10.78 8.46
N LEU A 10 10.63 -10.04 8.18
CA LEU A 10 10.66 -8.58 8.39
C LEU A 10 9.64 -7.85 7.51
N ALA A 11 9.56 -8.22 6.24
CA ALA A 11 8.58 -7.66 5.31
C ALA A 11 7.13 -7.93 5.77
N GLY A 12 6.86 -9.13 6.30
CA GLY A 12 5.57 -9.49 6.90
C GLY A 12 5.14 -8.57 8.04
N GLY A 13 6.05 -8.30 8.98
CA GLY A 13 5.81 -7.38 10.09
C GLY A 13 5.56 -5.94 9.62
N ILE A 14 6.41 -5.44 8.72
CA ILE A 14 6.28 -4.09 8.16
C ILE A 14 4.94 -3.92 7.42
N ALA A 15 4.52 -4.91 6.65
CA ALA A 15 3.26 -4.84 5.92
C ALA A 15 2.04 -4.91 6.83
N HIS A 16 2.10 -5.69 7.92
CA HIS A 16 1.06 -5.68 8.94
C HIS A 16 0.91 -4.29 9.57
N ASP A 17 2.00 -3.67 10.00
CA ASP A 17 1.96 -2.36 10.64
C ASP A 17 1.47 -1.26 9.69
N LEU A 18 1.85 -1.33 8.41
CA LEU A 18 1.36 -0.40 7.42
C LEU A 18 -0.10 -0.64 7.04
N ASN A 19 -0.58 -1.87 7.03
CA ASN A 19 -2.01 -2.13 6.90
C ASN A 19 -2.79 -1.54 8.08
N ASN A 20 -2.23 -1.57 9.31
CA ASN A 20 -2.85 -0.94 10.48
C ASN A 20 -2.92 0.59 10.39
N ILE A 21 -2.02 1.22 9.63
CA ILE A 21 -2.02 2.67 9.38
C ILE A 21 -2.96 3.02 8.22
N LEU A 22 -2.89 2.27 7.11
CA LEU A 22 -3.64 2.59 5.89
C LEU A 22 -5.13 2.27 6.01
N SER A 23 -5.49 1.22 6.74
CA SER A 23 -6.91 0.83 6.93
C SER A 23 -7.77 1.93 7.55
N PRO A 24 -7.40 2.54 8.70
CA PRO A 24 -8.20 3.64 9.27
C PRO A 24 -8.16 4.91 8.41
N VAL A 25 -7.07 5.17 7.65
CA VAL A 25 -7.02 6.29 6.70
C VAL A 25 -8.04 6.11 5.58
N LEU A 26 -8.09 4.92 4.97
CA LEU A 26 -9.06 4.59 3.93
C LEU A 26 -10.49 4.64 4.46
N MET A 27 -10.74 4.05 5.62
CA MET A 27 -12.05 4.09 6.28
C MET A 27 -12.50 5.53 6.56
N GLY A 28 -11.60 6.37 7.10
CA GLY A 28 -11.89 7.77 7.37
C GLY A 28 -12.19 8.56 6.09
N ALA A 29 -11.41 8.34 5.03
CA ALA A 29 -11.65 8.97 3.74
C ALA A 29 -13.02 8.56 3.15
N ASP A 30 -13.37 7.27 3.23
CA ASP A 30 -14.67 6.76 2.75
C ASP A 30 -15.85 7.36 3.53
N LEU A 31 -15.78 7.38 4.86
CA LEU A 31 -16.82 7.98 5.70
C LEU A 31 -16.98 9.48 5.44
N LEU A 32 -15.88 10.19 5.21
CA LEU A 32 -15.92 11.62 4.93
C LEU A 32 -16.46 11.92 3.52
N LEU A 33 -16.15 11.08 2.52
CA LEU A 33 -16.67 11.20 1.16
C LEU A 33 -18.20 11.13 1.13
N ASP A 34 -18.80 10.26 1.93
CA ASP A 34 -20.26 10.14 2.05
C ASP A 34 -20.93 11.42 2.57
N SER A 35 -20.19 12.24 3.33
CA SER A 35 -20.68 13.49 3.94
C SER A 35 -20.21 14.76 3.24
N ALA A 36 -19.29 14.66 2.28
CA ALA A 36 -18.67 15.80 1.61
C ALA A 36 -19.67 16.55 0.73
N ARG A 37 -19.87 17.84 1.02
CA ARG A 37 -20.84 18.69 0.29
C ARG A 37 -20.18 19.62 -0.73
N HIS A 38 -18.89 19.88 -0.58
CA HIS A 38 -18.15 20.75 -1.48
C HIS A 38 -17.29 19.92 -2.43
N PRO A 39 -17.27 20.25 -3.74
CA PRO A 39 -16.46 19.54 -4.72
C PRO A 39 -14.97 19.48 -4.34
N ASP A 40 -14.44 20.55 -3.75
CA ASP A 40 -13.03 20.62 -3.36
C ASP A 40 -12.68 19.65 -2.23
N ASP A 41 -13.54 19.52 -1.22
CA ASP A 41 -13.38 18.54 -0.14
C ASP A 41 -13.41 17.12 -0.70
N ARG A 42 -14.35 16.85 -1.62
CA ARG A 42 -14.47 15.55 -2.27
C ARG A 42 -13.21 15.22 -3.08
N ASN A 43 -12.71 16.18 -3.86
CA ASN A 43 -11.48 16.01 -4.64
C ASN A 43 -10.27 15.70 -3.74
N LEU A 44 -10.16 16.40 -2.61
CA LEU A 44 -9.08 16.17 -1.65
C LEU A 44 -9.18 14.78 -1.01
N LEU A 45 -10.39 14.36 -0.62
CA LEU A 45 -10.63 13.04 -0.03
C LEU A 45 -10.39 11.90 -1.03
N GLU A 46 -10.78 12.07 -2.29
CA GLU A 46 -10.47 11.13 -3.37
C GLU A 46 -8.95 11.02 -3.60
N LEU A 47 -8.21 12.13 -3.53
CA LEU A 47 -6.75 12.14 -3.61
C LEU A 47 -6.09 11.40 -2.43
N ILE A 48 -6.58 11.62 -1.21
CA ILE A 48 -6.10 10.92 0.00
C ILE A 48 -6.33 9.40 -0.16
N LYS A 49 -7.55 9.01 -0.55
CA LYS A 49 -7.91 7.60 -0.77
C LYS A 49 -7.03 6.96 -1.85
N ALA A 50 -6.86 7.62 -3.00
CA ALA A 50 -6.04 7.13 -4.09
C ALA A 50 -4.57 6.94 -3.67
N SER A 51 -4.03 7.89 -2.90
CA SER A 51 -2.66 7.83 -2.38
C SER A 51 -2.47 6.68 -1.40
N ALA A 52 -3.41 6.47 -0.48
CA ALA A 52 -3.38 5.35 0.46
C ALA A 52 -3.48 3.99 -0.24
N LEU A 53 -4.36 3.85 -1.24
CA LEU A 53 -4.47 2.64 -2.06
C LEU A 53 -3.18 2.34 -2.83
N ARG A 54 -2.55 3.37 -3.40
CA ARG A 54 -1.25 3.23 -4.10
C ARG A 54 -0.16 2.75 -3.15
N GLY A 55 -0.11 3.30 -1.92
CA GLY A 55 0.81 2.84 -0.88
C GLY A 55 0.60 1.36 -0.52
N ALA A 56 -0.66 0.94 -0.33
CA ALA A 56 -0.98 -0.47 -0.06
C ALA A 56 -0.54 -1.40 -1.20
N ALA A 57 -0.71 -0.98 -2.46
CA ALA A 57 -0.29 -1.76 -3.62
C ALA A 57 1.24 -1.96 -3.67
N ILE A 58 2.03 -0.92 -3.41
CA ILE A 58 3.50 -1.00 -3.35
C ILE A 58 3.94 -1.98 -2.26
N LEU A 59 3.30 -1.94 -1.09
CA LEU A 59 3.62 -2.84 0.01
C LEU A 59 3.30 -4.30 -0.30
N LYS A 60 2.19 -4.54 -0.99
CA LYS A 60 1.85 -5.87 -1.47
C LYS A 60 2.92 -6.40 -2.44
N GLN A 61 3.42 -5.57 -3.34
CA GLN A 61 4.51 -5.95 -4.26
C GLN A 61 5.81 -6.27 -3.50
N LEU A 62 6.18 -5.44 -2.51
CA LEU A 62 7.37 -5.68 -1.68
C LEU A 62 7.27 -6.98 -0.88
N LEU A 63 6.08 -7.29 -0.35
CA LEU A 63 5.81 -8.56 0.32
C LEU A 63 5.97 -9.77 -0.61
N MET A 64 5.41 -9.69 -1.82
CA MET A 64 5.50 -10.77 -2.80
C MET A 64 6.96 -11.04 -3.17
N PHE A 65 7.77 -9.98 -3.32
CA PHE A 65 9.21 -10.11 -3.51
C PHE A 65 9.88 -10.81 -2.31
N GLY A 66 9.60 -10.36 -1.09
CA GLY A 66 10.19 -10.91 0.14
C GLY A 66 9.86 -12.38 0.39
N ARG A 67 8.74 -12.90 -0.15
CA ARG A 67 8.33 -14.31 -0.06
C ARG A 67 8.94 -15.19 -1.15
N GLY A 68 9.59 -14.62 -2.17
CA GLY A 68 10.06 -15.36 -3.34
C GLY A 68 8.91 -15.80 -4.26
N GLU A 69 7.70 -15.25 -4.10
CA GLU A 69 6.51 -15.56 -4.91
C GLU A 69 6.41 -14.65 -6.16
N GLY A 70 7.41 -13.79 -6.38
CA GLY A 70 7.48 -12.90 -7.54
C GLY A 70 8.26 -13.51 -8.70
N GLU A 71 7.65 -14.40 -9.49
CA GLU A 71 8.23 -14.91 -10.75
C GLU A 71 8.35 -13.85 -11.88
N GLY A 72 8.02 -12.57 -11.61
CA GLY A 72 7.90 -11.54 -12.65
C GLY A 72 8.50 -10.16 -12.34
N LEU A 73 9.43 -10.04 -11.39
CA LEU A 73 10.06 -8.74 -11.07
C LEU A 73 11.20 -8.34 -12.03
N ALA A 74 11.33 -9.02 -13.17
CA ALA A 74 12.26 -8.65 -14.25
C ALA A 74 11.90 -7.32 -14.94
N VAL A 75 10.76 -6.69 -14.63
CA VAL A 75 10.31 -5.43 -15.27
C VAL A 75 10.00 -4.35 -14.23
N LEU A 76 10.83 -4.22 -13.19
CA LEU A 76 11.06 -2.89 -12.60
C LEU A 76 12.22 -2.25 -13.36
N GLN A 77 12.01 -2.05 -14.66
CA GLN A 77 12.89 -1.28 -15.53
C GLN A 77 12.82 0.15 -15.02
N LEU A 78 13.79 0.52 -14.18
CA LEU A 78 14.15 1.91 -13.95
C LEU A 78 14.74 2.40 -15.27
N GLU A 79 13.87 2.87 -16.16
CA GLU A 79 14.29 3.69 -17.28
C GLU A 79 14.73 5.06 -16.71
N PRO A 80 15.86 5.62 -17.20
CA PRO A 80 16.47 6.85 -16.67
C PRO A 80 15.64 8.12 -16.88
#